data_AF-A0A7V6SSE6-F1
#
_entry.id   AF-A0A7V6SSE6-F1
#
_cell.length_a   1.000
_cell.length_b   1.000
_cell.length_c   1.000
_cell.angle_alpha   90.00
_cell.angle_beta   90.00
_cell.angle_gamma   90.00
#
_symmetry.space_group_name_H-M   'P 1'
#
loop_
_entity.id
_entity.type
_entity.pdbx_description
1 polymer ?
#
loop_
_entity_poly.entity_id
_entity_poly.type
_entity_poly.pdbx_seq_one_letter_code
_entity_poly.pdbx_strand_id
1 'polypeptide(L)'
;IEMNMTGTPTFLATLHREDRFLIITREATEQTKDIHPRLPYLLKKSEVRPYLFNELSFEELLHAVRADEPELELRGQMRLF
;
A
#
# COMPACT_ATOMS: atom_id res chain seq x y z
N ILE A 1 -10.34 8.00 -20.41
CA ILE A 1 -9.87 6.66 -20.02
C ILE A 1 -10.80 6.21 -18.93
N GLU A 2 -11.87 5.50 -19.29
CA GLU A 2 -12.75 4.88 -18.30
C GLU A 2 -12.05 3.62 -17.80
N MET A 3 -11.60 3.65 -16.56
CA MET A 3 -11.05 2.47 -15.91
C MET A 3 -12.22 1.63 -15.41
N ASN A 4 -12.50 0.53 -16.11
CA ASN A 4 -13.41 -0.52 -15.66
C ASN A 4 -12.89 -1.07 -14.32
N MET A 5 -13.48 -0.67 -13.20
CA MET A 5 -13.07 -1.09 -11.85
C MET A 5 -13.65 -2.45 -11.47
N THR A 6 -13.35 -3.50 -12.26
CA THR A 6 -13.70 -4.89 -11.89
C THR A 6 -12.73 -5.49 -10.86
N GLY A 7 -11.79 -4.70 -10.34
CA GLY A 7 -10.80 -5.12 -9.34
C GLY A 7 -11.17 -4.69 -7.92
N THR A 8 -10.73 -5.48 -6.93
CA THR A 8 -10.80 -5.11 -5.52
C THR A 8 -10.00 -3.82 -5.30
N PRO A 9 -10.56 -2.78 -4.64
CA PRO A 9 -9.84 -1.54 -4.41
C PRO A 9 -8.59 -1.76 -3.55
N THR A 10 -7.49 -1.14 -3.97
CA THR A 10 -6.23 -1.11 -3.21
C THR A 10 -6.17 0.14 -2.34
N PHE A 11 -5.78 -0.02 -1.09
CA PHE A 11 -5.66 1.09 -0.14
C PHE A 11 -4.18 1.40 0.12
N LEU A 12 -3.77 2.63 -0.18
CA LEU A 12 -2.40 3.10 0.03
C LEU A 12 -2.34 3.96 1.28
N ALA A 13 -1.35 3.71 2.14
CA ALA A 13 -1.10 4.57 3.28
C ALA A 13 -0.51 5.91 2.85
N THR A 14 -1.05 7.00 3.39
CA THR A 14 -0.64 8.36 3.02
C THR A 14 -0.55 9.28 4.24
N LEU A 15 0.42 10.19 4.21
CA LEU A 15 0.46 11.35 5.11
C LEU A 15 -0.19 12.53 4.41
N HIS A 16 -1.14 13.17 5.08
CA HIS A 16 -1.88 14.31 4.53
C HIS A 16 -1.48 15.62 5.21
N ARG A 17 -1.27 16.67 4.41
CA ARG A 17 -1.08 18.03 4.89
C ARG A 17 -1.70 19.01 3.90
N GLU A 18 -2.64 19.82 4.38
CA GLU A 18 -3.41 20.77 3.55
C GLU A 18 -4.10 20.02 2.40
N ASP A 19 -3.85 20.38 1.14
CA ASP A 19 -4.39 19.71 -0.06
C ASP A 19 -3.37 18.78 -0.73
N ARG A 20 -2.36 18.32 0.02
CA ARG A 20 -1.29 17.46 -0.49
C ARG A 20 -1.19 16.19 0.33
N PHE A 21 -0.81 15.11 -0.34
CA PHE A 21 -0.51 13.84 0.30
C PHE A 21 0.85 13.30 -0.13
N LEU A 22 1.46 12.52 0.77
CA LEU A 22 2.67 11.76 0.51
C LEU A 22 2.33 10.28 0.69
N ILE A 23 2.70 9.44 -0.29
CA ILE A 23 2.54 7.99 -0.19
C ILE A 23 3.66 7.43 0.68
N ILE A 24 3.29 6.66 1.70
CA ILE A 24 4.25 5.92 2.52
C ILE A 24 4.71 4.70 1.72
N THR A 25 6.03 4.52 1.65
CA THR A 25 6.65 3.36 1.01
C THR A 25 7.34 2.48 2.03
N ARG A 26 7.56 1.22 1.67
CA ARG A 26 8.40 0.25 2.37
C ARG A 26 9.43 -0.36 1.43
N GLU A 27 10.35 -1.12 1.99
CA GLU A 27 11.33 -1.86 1.20
C GLU A 27 10.60 -2.90 0.35
N ALA A 28 11.07 -3.09 -0.88
CA ALA A 28 10.53 -4.11 -1.75
C ALA A 28 10.80 -5.51 -1.17
N THR A 29 9.90 -6.45 -1.43
CA THR A 29 10.14 -7.86 -1.08
C THR A 29 11.21 -8.44 -1.99
N GLU A 30 11.77 -9.59 -1.61
CA GLU A 30 12.74 -10.32 -2.45
C GLU A 30 12.24 -10.60 -3.87
N GLN A 31 10.91 -10.72 -4.03
CA GLN A 31 10.23 -11.00 -5.31
C GLN A 31 10.08 -9.77 -6.22
N THR A 32 10.25 -8.56 -5.69
CA THR A 32 9.94 -7.30 -6.39
C THR A 32 11.09 -6.30 -6.39
N LYS A 33 12.14 -6.56 -5.60
CA LYS A 33 13.32 -5.70 -5.49
C LYS A 33 14.11 -5.55 -6.79
N ASP A 34 14.00 -6.52 -7.70
CA ASP A 34 14.60 -6.53 -9.03
C ASP A 34 13.91 -5.56 -9.98
N ILE A 35 12.63 -5.26 -9.74
CA ILE A 35 11.85 -4.24 -10.48
C ILE A 35 12.13 -2.85 -9.89
N HIS A 36 11.95 -2.70 -8.57
CA HIS A 36 12.18 -1.43 -7.87
C HIS A 36 12.49 -1.66 -6.39
N PRO A 37 13.43 -0.93 -5.76
CA PRO A 37 13.85 -1.17 -4.37
C PRO A 37 12.79 -0.82 -3.32
N ARG A 38 11.70 -0.16 -3.71
CA ARG A 38 10.66 0.35 -2.81
C ARG A 38 9.28 0.05 -3.37
N LEU A 39 8.35 -0.28 -2.50
CA LEU A 39 6.93 -0.47 -2.81
C LEU A 39 6.06 0.44 -1.94
N PRO A 40 4.87 0.85 -2.41
CA PRO A 40 3.90 1.51 -1.55
C PRO A 40 3.48 0.60 -0.40
N TYR A 41 3.14 1.21 0.74
CA TYR A 41 2.54 0.47 1.85
C TYR A 41 1.04 0.28 1.60
N LEU A 42 0.63 -0.99 1.53
CA LEU A 42 -0.75 -1.38 1.29
C LEU A 42 -1.46 -1.65 2.61
N LEU A 43 -2.60 -0.99 2.82
CA LEU A 43 -3.48 -1.27 3.96
C LEU A 43 -4.41 -2.42 3.62
N LYS A 44 -4.56 -3.37 4.56
CA LYS A 44 -5.67 -4.31 4.54
C LYS A 44 -6.97 -3.54 4.75
N LYS A 45 -8.08 -4.06 4.22
CA LYS A 45 -9.41 -3.44 4.38
C LYS A 45 -9.77 -3.17 5.86
N SER A 46 -9.35 -4.05 6.76
CA SER A 46 -9.53 -3.92 8.21
C SER A 46 -8.73 -2.77 8.83
N GLU A 47 -7.65 -2.34 8.21
CA GLU A 47 -6.73 -1.32 8.71
C GLU A 47 -7.12 0.09 8.26
N VAL A 48 -7.96 0.23 7.23
CA VAL A 48 -8.35 1.53 6.67
C VAL A 48 -9.00 2.45 7.71
N ARG A 49 -9.97 1.94 8.46
CA ARG A 49 -10.65 2.73 9.49
C ARG A 49 -9.67 3.18 10.59
N PRO A 50 -8.96 2.27 11.28
CA PRO A 50 -8.07 2.70 12.35
C PRO A 50 -6.92 3.59 11.85
N TYR A 51 -6.48 3.43 10.59
CA TYR A 51 -5.54 4.35 9.93
C TYR A 51 -6.09 5.77 9.79
N LEU A 52 -7.31 5.91 9.24
CA LEU A 52 -7.92 7.23 8.97
C LEU A 52 -8.25 8.02 10.24
N PHE A 53 -8.59 7.32 11.32
CA PHE A 53 -9.00 7.94 12.58
C PHE A 53 -7.89 8.03 13.63
N ASN A 54 -6.63 7.75 13.24
CA ASN A 54 -5.47 7.74 14.14
C ASN A 54 -5.69 6.87 15.39
N GLU A 55 -6.43 5.77 15.23
CA GLU A 55 -6.68 4.79 16.30
C GLU A 55 -5.48 3.84 16.48
N LEU A 56 -4.43 4.01 15.65
CA LEU A 56 -3.14 3.36 15.74
C LEU A 56 -2.07 4.42 16.00
N SER A 57 -1.14 4.13 16.90
CA SER A 57 0.07 4.94 17.04
C SER A 57 0.89 4.88 15.76
N PHE A 58 1.67 5.94 15.50
CA PHE A 58 2.55 6.00 14.34
C PHE A 58 3.57 4.84 14.33
N GLU A 59 3.97 4.38 15.51
CA GLU A 59 4.86 3.23 15.68
C GLU A 59 4.14 1.92 15.33
N GLU A 60 2.89 1.71 15.75
CA GLU A 60 2.08 0.56 15.33
C GLU A 60 1.83 0.56 13.82
N LEU A 61 1.62 1.72 13.21
CA LEU A 61 1.51 1.89 11.76
C LEU A 61 2.80 1.48 11.03
N LEU A 62 3.97 1.81 11.59
CA LEU A 62 5.28 1.47 11.03
C LEU A 62 5.70 0.02 11.31
N HIS A 63 5.26 -0.58 12.41
CA HIS A 63 5.56 -1.98 12.75
C HIS A 63 4.66 -2.97 12.01
N ALA A 64 3.41 -2.60 11.70
CA ALA A 64 2.57 -3.33 10.75
C ALA A 64 3.23 -3.44 9.36
N VAL A 65 4.13 -2.52 8.99
CA VAL A 65 4.92 -2.57 7.74
C VAL A 65 5.84 -3.79 7.65
N ARG A 66 6.22 -4.35 8.80
CA ARG A 66 7.18 -5.46 8.90
C ARG A 66 6.53 -6.82 9.08
N ALA A 67 5.27 -6.88 9.48
CA ALA A 67 4.56 -8.12 9.73
C ALA A 67 3.47 -8.29 8.66
N ASP A 68 3.65 -9.32 7.85
CA ASP A 68 2.80 -9.73 6.73
C ASP A 68 3.22 -9.06 5.41
N GLU A 69 3.96 -9.83 4.61
CA GLU A 69 3.95 -9.70 3.17
C GLU A 69 2.48 -9.90 2.74
N PRO A 70 1.74 -8.87 2.27
CA PRO A 70 0.64 -9.19 1.39
C PRO A 70 1.32 -9.77 0.15
N GLU A 71 1.21 -11.09 -0.02
CA GLU A 71 1.36 -11.70 -1.33
C GLU A 71 0.43 -10.93 -2.26
N LEU A 72 1.01 -9.98 -2.99
CA LEU A 72 0.41 -9.50 -4.21
C LEU A 72 0.44 -10.72 -5.13
N GLU A 73 -0.62 -11.54 -5.11
CA GLU A 73 -0.97 -12.34 -6.27
C GLU A 73 -1.24 -11.34 -7.41
N LEU A 74 -0.16 -10.93 -8.09
CA LEU A 74 -0.20 -10.26 -9.38
C LEU A 74 -0.68 -11.27 -10.42
N ARG A 75 -1.87 -11.85 -10.22
CA ARG A 75 -2.58 -12.59 -11.24
C ARG A 75 -3.10 -11.58 -12.26
N GLY A 76 -2.23 -11.25 -13.20
CA GLY A 76 -2.64 -11.00 -14.58
C GLY A 76 -2.78 -9.56 -15.06
N GLN A 77 -2.34 -8.53 -14.32
CA GLN A 77 -2.39 -7.16 -14.87
C GLN A 77 -1.19 -6.31 -14.46
N MET A 78 -0.13 -6.40 -15.27
CA MET A 78 0.63 -5.25 -15.78
C MET A 78 1.68 -5.78 -16.78
N ARG A 79 1.32 -5.81 -18.07
CA ARG A 79 2.33 -5.74 -19.13
C ARG A 79 2.57 -4.26 -19.37
N LEU A 80 3.76 -3.78 -19.00
CA LEU A 80 4.32 -2.58 -19.58
C LEU A 80 5.41 -3.06 -20.55
N PHE A 81 4.99 -3.11 -21.82
CA PHE A 81 5.74 -3.49 -23.02
C PHE A 81 6.03 -4.99 -23.16
#